data_AF-A0A7X7QET7-F1
#
_entry.id   AF-A0A7X7QET7-F1
#
_cell.length_a   1.000
_cell.length_b   1.000
_cell.length_c   1.000
_cell.angle_alpha   90.00
_cell.angle_beta   90.00
_cell.angle_gamma   90.00
#
_symmetry.space_group_name_H-M   'P 1'
#
loop_
_entity.id
_entity.type
_entity.pdbx_description
1 polymer ?
#
loop_
_entity_poly.entity_id
_entity_poly.type
_entity_poly.pdbx_seq_one_letter_code
_entity_poly.pdbx_strand_id
1 'polypeptide(L)' 'MFTSMRERLRTQLDEIDAAGTLKRERPITSPQAAAIRTGGREVLNFCANNYLGLADH' A
#
# COMPACT_ATOMS: atom_id res chain seq x y z
N MET A 1 -8.23 -26.07 -15.82
CA MET A 1 -7.43 -24.91 -16.27
C MET A 1 -7.47 -23.74 -15.27
N PHE A 2 -8.64 -23.30 -14.81
CA PHE A 2 -8.72 -22.22 -13.79
C PHE A 2 -8.20 -22.63 -12.40
N THR A 3 -8.41 -23.88 -11.99
CA THR A 3 -7.94 -24.41 -10.70
C THR A 3 -6.41 -24.40 -10.61
N SER A 4 -5.72 -24.92 -11.62
CA SER A 4 -4.24 -24.96 -11.65
C SER A 4 -3.61 -23.58 -11.68
N MET A 5 -4.21 -22.61 -12.39
CA MET A 5 -3.75 -21.22 -12.35
C MET A 5 -3.90 -20.62 -10.95
N ARG A 6 -5.05 -20.84 -10.28
CA ARG A 6 -5.30 -20.34 -8.93
C ARG A 6 -4.31 -20.90 -7.91
N GLU A 7 -4.04 -22.21 -7.97
CA GLU A 7 -3.05 -22.86 -7.10
C GLU A 7 -1.67 -22.27 -7.29
N ARG A 8 -1.23 -22.11 -8.55
CA ARG A 8 0.06 -21.48 -8.87
C ARG A 8 0.15 -20.05 -8.31
N LEU A 9 -0.90 -19.26 -8.45
CA LEU A 9 -0.94 -17.89 -7.91
C LEU A 9 -0.87 -17.87 -6.38
N ARG A 10 -1.51 -18.82 -5.70
CA ARG A 10 -1.42 -18.94 -4.23
C ARG A 10 0.01 -19.27 -3.79
N THR A 11 0.63 -20.27 -4.43
CA THR A 11 2.02 -20.64 -4.15
C THR A 11 2.96 -19.44 -4.34
N GLN A 12 2.79 -18.67 -5.42
CA GLN A 12 3.59 -17.46 -5.64
C GLN A 12 3.37 -16.39 -4.57
N LEU A 13 2.15 -16.21 -4.08
CA LEU A 13 1.88 -15.28 -2.98
C LEU A 13 2.51 -15.74 -1.67
N ASP A 14 2.47 -17.04 -1.37
CA ASP A 14 3.10 -17.64 -0.19
C ASP A 14 4.63 -17.48 -0.24
N GLU A 15 5.24 -17.68 -1.41
CA GLU A 15 6.67 -17.45 -1.65
C GLU A 15 7.05 -15.97 -1.45
N ILE A 16 6.24 -15.04 -1.93
CA ILE A 16 6.44 -13.58 -1.77
C ILE A 16 6.35 -13.17 -0.29
N ASP A 17 5.40 -13.72 0.48
CA ASP A 17 5.26 -13.44 1.92
C ASP A 17 6.41 -14.06 2.71
N ALA A 18 6.79 -15.31 2.41
CA ALA A 18 7.94 -15.99 3.02
C ALA A 18 9.26 -15.24 2.77
N ALA A 19 9.42 -14.62 1.60
CA ALA A 19 10.57 -13.77 1.27
C ALA A 19 10.52 -12.37 1.94
N GLY A 20 9.43 -12.03 2.64
CA GLY A 20 9.26 -10.70 3.26
C GLY A 20 9.06 -9.57 2.25
N THR A 21 8.70 -9.90 1.01
CA THR A 21 8.52 -8.92 -0.08
C THR A 21 7.05 -8.59 -0.36
N LEU A 22 6.13 -9.23 0.36
CA LEU A 22 4.70 -8.93 0.27
C LEU A 22 4.43 -7.50 0.73
N LYS A 23 3.93 -6.67 -0.19
CA LYS A 23 3.55 -5.29 0.11
C LYS A 23 2.19 -5.27 0.80
N ARG A 24 2.15 -4.73 2.02
CA ARG A 24 0.90 -4.48 2.75
C ARG A 24 0.53 -3.01 2.60
N GLU A 25 -0.64 -2.76 2.03
CA GLU A 25 -1.16 -1.41 1.85
C GLU A 25 -1.54 -0.78 3.20
N ARG A 26 -1.40 0.54 3.29
CA ARG A 26 -1.85 1.33 4.44
C ARG A 26 -2.88 2.33 3.96
N PRO A 27 -4.17 2.14 4.24
CA PRO A 27 -5.21 3.08 3.83
C PRO A 27 -4.95 4.48 4.41
N ILE A 28 -5.04 5.48 3.55
CA ILE A 28 -5.02 6.89 3.94
C ILE A 28 -6.49 7.36 4.03
N THR A 29 -6.84 8.02 5.12
CA THR A 29 -8.22 8.39 5.50
C THR A 29 -8.43 9.90 5.57
N SER A 30 -7.48 10.67 5.05
CA SER A 30 -7.52 12.13 4.91
C SER A 30 -7.13 12.51 3.48
N PRO A 31 -7.35 13.77 3.06
CA PRO A 31 -6.75 14.30 1.84
C PRO A 31 -5.21 14.25 1.86
N GLN A 32 -4.60 14.46 0.68
CA GLN A 32 -3.14 14.48 0.54
C GLN A 32 -2.53 15.78 1.03
N ALA A 33 -1.75 15.71 2.10
CA ALA A 33 -0.96 16.82 2.63
C ALA A 33 0.35 16.32 3.26
N ALA A 34 1.15 17.24 3.80
CA ALA A 34 2.35 16.88 4.56
C ALA A 34 1.99 16.05 5.81
N ALA A 35 0.86 16.31 6.46
CA ALA A 35 0.29 15.49 7.53
C ALA A 35 -0.93 14.73 7.00
N ILE A 36 -0.96 13.40 7.22
CA ILE A 36 -2.06 12.52 6.77
C ILE A 36 -2.54 11.61 7.90
N ARG A 37 -3.78 11.11 7.78
CA ARG A 37 -4.32 10.07 8.68
C ARG A 37 -4.22 8.69 8.06
N THR A 38 -3.49 7.78 8.70
CA THR A 38 -3.41 6.36 8.32
C THR A 38 -3.24 5.50 9.57
N GLY A 39 -3.80 4.28 9.56
CA GLY A 39 -3.74 3.38 10.72
C GLY A 39 -4.33 4.00 12.00
N GLY A 40 -5.34 4.87 11.88
CA GLY A 40 -6.01 5.51 13.01
C GLY A 40 -5.28 6.68 13.66
N ARG A 41 -4.11 7.09 13.14
CA ARG A 41 -3.28 8.17 13.69
C ARG A 41 -2.82 9.14 12.61
N GLU A 42 -2.37 10.31 13.05
CA GLU A 42 -1.71 11.29 12.19
C GLU A 42 -0.21 10.98 12.06
N VAL A 43 0.32 11.14 10.85
CA VAL A 43 1.75 10.96 10.53
C VAL A 43 2.18 11.97 9.46
N LEU A 44 3.48 12.24 9.39
CA LEU A 44 4.07 13.03 8.29
C LEU A 44 4.36 12.14 7.07
N ASN A 45 3.96 12.61 5.89
CA ASN A 45 4.06 11.87 4.63
C ASN A 45 5.26 12.33 3.78
N PHE A 46 6.36 11.57 3.84
CA PHE A 46 7.58 11.82 3.07
C PHE A 46 7.71 10.93 1.82
N CYS A 47 6.68 10.16 1.46
CA CYS A 47 6.70 9.26 0.31
C CYS A 47 5.63 9.59 -0.74
N ALA A 48 5.06 10.80 -0.68
CA ALA A 48 4.13 11.29 -1.69
C ALA A 48 4.85 11.95 -2.87
N ASN A 49 4.20 11.90 -4.03
CA ASN A 49 4.57 12.68 -5.20
C ASN A 49 3.91 14.08 -5.20
N ASN A 50 3.44 14.57 -4.04
CA ASN A 50 2.76 15.87 -3.89
C ASN A 50 3.79 17.00 -3.65
N TYR A 51 4.71 17.18 -4.60
CA TYR A 51 5.88 18.06 -4.43
C TYR A 51 5.55 19.52 -4.16
N LEU A 52 4.49 20.04 -4.79
CA LEU A 52 4.06 21.43 -4.66
C LEU A 52 2.95 21.63 -3.62
N GLY A 53 2.50 20.56 -2.95
CA GLY A 53 1.39 20.62 -2.00
C GLY A 53 0.01 20.80 -2.63
N LEU A 54 -0.13 20.67 -3.96
CA LEU A 54 -1.35 21.02 -4.68
C LEU A 54 -2.44 19.93 -4.73
N ALA A 55 -2.20 18.77 -4.12
CA ALA A 55 -3.12 17.62 -4.21
C ALA A 55 -4.43 17.77 -3.38
N ASP A 56 -4.57 18.84 -2.59
CA ASP A 56 -5.75 19.15 -1.76
C ASP A 56 -6.21 20.61 -1.95
N HIS A 57 -6.25 21.07 -3.21
CA HIS A 57 -6.66 22.42 -3.61
C HIS A 57 -7.94 22.44 -4.43
#